data_AF-A0AAW9DUD1-F1
#
_entry.id   AF-A0AAW9DUD1-F1
#
_cell.length_a   1.000
_cell.length_b   1.000
_cell.length_c   1.000
_cell.angle_alpha   90.00
_cell.angle_beta   90.00
_cell.angle_gamma   90.00
#
_symmetry.space_group_name_H-M   'P 1'
#
loop_
_entity.id
_entity.type
_entity.pdbx_description
1 polymer ?
#
loop_
_entity_poly.entity_id
_entity_poly.type
_entity_poly.pdbx_seq_one_letter_code
_entity_poly.pdbx_strand_id
1 'polypeptide(L)'
;MNTMKRRNVIGLGGAAVAMVAGAGVAEAAARPTAAQLKDMVPSLSKASVGYRDIPWDGRVCGACVWFKPPDAGSTVSHCHLVAGPISAGGWCQAWMKRG
;
A
#
# COMPACT_ATOMS: atom_id res chain seq x y z
N MET A 1 28.46 35.79 41.31
CA MET A 1 28.15 36.78 40.25
C MET A 1 27.98 35.96 38.97
N ASN A 2 26.85 35.76 38.29
CA ASN A 2 25.62 36.54 38.13
C ASN A 2 24.38 35.63 37.99
N THR A 3 23.25 36.26 38.30
CA THR A 3 21.84 35.85 38.38
C THR A 3 21.08 35.77 37.04
N MET A 4 19.83 35.26 37.13
CA MET A 4 18.64 35.40 36.23
C MET A 4 18.48 34.26 35.21
N LYS A 5 17.44 33.41 35.19
CA LYS A 5 15.98 33.47 35.47
C LYS A 5 15.20 34.43 34.56
N ARG A 6 14.19 33.83 33.87
CA ARG A 6 12.96 34.38 33.21
C ARG A 6 13.05 34.39 31.68
N ARG A 7 12.29 33.54 30.96
CA ARG A 7 10.85 33.64 30.59
C ARG A 7 10.53 34.90 29.77
N ASN A 8 10.06 34.69 28.52
CA ASN A 8 9.18 35.53 27.68
C ASN A 8 9.63 35.37 26.21
N VAL A 9 8.79 35.31 25.17
CA VAL A 9 7.40 35.77 24.99
C VAL A 9 6.84 35.11 23.71
N ILE A 10 5.59 34.68 23.77
CA ILE A 10 4.49 35.02 22.84
C ILE A 10 4.86 35.15 21.35
N GLY A 11 4.45 34.16 20.56
CA GLY A 11 4.16 34.32 19.13
C GLY A 11 2.67 34.05 18.88
N LEU A 12 1.83 35.04 19.20
CA LEU A 12 0.47 35.15 18.67
C LEU A 12 0.57 35.51 17.18
N GLY A 13 -0.12 34.79 16.30
CA GLY A 13 -0.39 35.25 14.92
C GLY A 13 -0.30 34.10 13.90
N GLY A 14 -1.36 33.71 13.19
CA GLY A 14 -2.72 34.21 13.18
C GLY A 14 -3.63 33.19 12.50
N ALA A 15 -4.78 32.94 13.09
CA ALA A 15 -5.91 32.37 12.38
C ALA A 15 -6.54 33.51 11.55
N ALA A 16 -6.29 33.53 10.25
CA ALA A 16 -7.04 34.35 9.31
C ALA A 16 -7.99 33.41 8.54
N VAL A 17 -9.20 33.25 9.09
CA VAL A 17 -10.34 32.70 8.36
C VAL A 17 -10.79 33.78 7.37
N ALA A 18 -10.31 33.71 6.14
CA ALA A 18 -10.84 34.52 5.05
C ALA A 18 -12.04 33.77 4.42
N MET A 19 -13.25 34.15 4.84
CA MET A 19 -14.47 33.80 4.10
C MET A 19 -14.52 34.66 2.83
N VAL A 20 -14.36 34.02 1.66
CA VAL A 20 -14.68 34.61 0.37
C VAL A 20 -15.95 33.95 -0.18
N ALA A 21 -16.95 34.80 -0.44
CA ALA A 21 -18.19 34.47 -1.10
C ALA A 21 -17.95 33.89 -2.50
N GLY A 22 -18.84 32.99 -2.90
CA GLY A 22 -18.65 32.06 -4.02
C GLY A 22 -18.39 32.70 -5.39
N ALA A 23 -17.47 32.04 -6.11
CA ALA A 23 -17.60 31.72 -7.51
C ALA A 23 -17.33 30.21 -7.60
N GLY A 24 -18.21 29.45 -8.25
CA GLY A 24 -18.18 27.99 -8.27
C GLY A 24 -16.80 27.46 -8.64
N VAL A 25 -16.13 26.81 -7.69
CA VAL A 25 -15.03 25.93 -8.02
C VAL A 25 -15.67 24.71 -8.66
N ALA A 26 -15.55 24.59 -9.98
CA ALA A 26 -15.60 23.28 -10.58
C ALA A 26 -14.45 22.50 -9.92
N GLU A 27 -14.77 21.68 -8.93
CA GLU A 27 -13.86 20.67 -8.41
C GLU A 27 -13.57 19.74 -9.59
N ALA A 28 -12.54 20.08 -10.35
CA ALA A 28 -11.89 19.14 -11.24
C ALA A 28 -11.39 18.03 -10.32
N ALA A 29 -12.21 16.98 -10.14
CA ALA A 29 -11.85 15.81 -9.39
C ALA A 29 -10.54 15.29 -9.97
N ALA A 30 -9.44 15.57 -9.27
CA ALA A 30 -8.13 15.18 -9.70
C ALA A 30 -8.16 13.66 -9.82
N ARG A 31 -7.97 13.15 -11.04
CA ARG A 31 -7.91 11.70 -11.26
C ARG A 31 -6.74 11.17 -10.43
N PRO A 32 -6.95 10.14 -9.60
CA PRO A 32 -5.87 9.57 -8.83
C PRO A 32 -4.77 9.10 -9.76
N THR A 33 -3.51 9.42 -9.42
CA THR A 33 -2.35 8.93 -10.16
C THR A 33 -2.26 7.41 -10.07
N ALA A 34 -1.56 6.78 -11.01
CA ALA A 34 -1.32 5.34 -10.95
C ALA A 34 -0.60 4.89 -9.66
N ALA A 35 0.17 5.78 -9.04
CA ALA A 35 0.77 5.55 -7.73
C ALA A 35 -0.30 5.48 -6.63
N GLN A 36 -1.22 6.45 -6.58
CA GLN A 36 -2.32 6.47 -5.61
C GLN A 36 -3.27 5.28 -5.79
N LEU A 37 -3.51 4.84 -7.02
CA LEU A 37 -4.36 3.68 -7.31
C LEU A 37 -3.77 2.35 -6.83
N LYS A 38 -2.44 2.20 -6.77
CA LYS A 38 -1.79 0.98 -6.28
C LYS A 38 -2.07 0.72 -4.81
N ASP A 39 -2.22 1.79 -4.02
CA ASP A 39 -2.48 1.71 -2.59
C ASP A 39 -3.99 1.59 -2.26
N MET A 40 -4.87 1.81 -3.25
CA MET A 40 -6.33 1.74 -3.08
C MET A 40 -6.90 0.33 -3.18
N VAL A 41 -6.15 -0.64 -3.73
CA VAL A 41 -6.60 -2.04 -3.79
C VAL A 41 -5.90 -2.83 -2.67
N PRO A 42 -6.59 -3.11 -1.55
CA PRO A 42 -5.99 -3.86 -0.47
C PRO A 42 -5.66 -5.28 -0.94
N SER A 43 -4.43 -5.71 -0.63
CA SER A 43 -4.04 -7.11 -0.83
C SER A 43 -4.69 -8.01 0.22
N LEU A 44 -5.01 -9.25 -0.18
CA LEU A 44 -5.55 -10.27 0.71
C LEU A 44 -4.46 -10.79 1.63
N SER A 45 -4.80 -11.03 2.90
CA SER A 45 -3.87 -11.67 3.83
C SER A 45 -3.64 -13.13 3.44
N LYS A 46 -2.47 -13.68 3.80
CA LYS A 46 -2.18 -15.12 3.62
C LYS A 46 -3.24 -16.01 4.29
N ALA A 47 -3.69 -15.64 5.48
CA ALA A 47 -4.70 -16.39 6.23
C ALA A 47 -6.05 -16.42 5.52
N SER A 48 -6.51 -15.30 4.95
CA SER A 48 -7.83 -15.21 4.32
C SER A 48 -7.97 -16.03 3.03
N VAL A 49 -6.85 -16.46 2.42
CA VAL A 49 -6.86 -17.29 1.21
C VAL A 49 -6.33 -18.71 1.45
N GLY A 50 -6.09 -19.08 2.72
CA GLY A 50 -5.51 -20.38 3.07
C GLY A 50 -4.15 -20.62 2.41
N TYR A 51 -3.30 -19.59 2.35
CA TYR A 51 -1.98 -19.69 1.76
C TYR A 51 -1.10 -20.70 2.52
N ARG A 52 -0.34 -21.51 1.78
CA ARG A 52 0.63 -22.48 2.28
C ARG A 52 1.90 -22.35 1.46
N ASP A 53 3.06 -22.57 2.08
CA ASP A 53 4.35 -22.56 1.38
C ASP A 53 4.67 -23.88 0.64
N ILE A 54 3.71 -24.81 0.59
CA ILE A 54 3.80 -26.13 -0.06
C ILE A 54 2.70 -26.30 -1.12
N PRO A 55 2.89 -27.18 -2.12
CA PRO A 55 1.91 -27.41 -3.18
C PRO A 55 0.60 -27.98 -2.65
N TRP A 56 -0.46 -27.80 -3.43
CA TRP A 56 -1.73 -28.51 -3.28
C TRP A 56 -2.07 -29.21 -4.58
N ASP A 57 -2.11 -30.55 -4.58
CA ASP A 57 -2.54 -31.32 -5.76
C ASP A 57 -1.75 -30.96 -7.04
N GLY A 58 -0.42 -30.86 -6.90
CA GLY A 58 0.48 -30.45 -7.99
C GLY A 58 0.40 -28.97 -8.40
N ARG A 59 -0.49 -28.18 -7.78
CA ARG A 59 -0.68 -26.75 -8.09
C ARG A 59 0.28 -25.93 -7.25
N VAL A 60 1.05 -25.09 -7.92
CA VAL A 60 2.07 -24.22 -7.31
C VAL A 60 1.91 -22.77 -7.77
N CYS A 61 2.31 -21.83 -6.92
CA CYS A 61 2.32 -20.40 -7.23
C CYS A 61 3.13 -20.10 -8.49
N GLY A 62 4.27 -20.75 -8.72
CA GLY A 62 5.09 -20.56 -9.93
C GLY A 62 4.34 -20.84 -11.25
N ALA A 63 3.28 -21.66 -11.21
CA ALA A 63 2.39 -21.96 -12.35
C ALA A 63 1.05 -21.19 -12.30
N CYS A 64 0.90 -20.24 -11.36
CA CYS A 64 -0.28 -19.43 -11.17
C CYS A 64 -0.24 -18.14 -12.02
N VAL A 65 -1.39 -17.69 -12.52
CA VAL A 65 -1.52 -16.39 -13.24
C VAL A 65 -1.19 -15.19 -12.37
N TRP A 66 -1.40 -15.28 -11.05
CA TRP A 66 -1.21 -14.17 -10.12
C TRP A 66 0.21 -14.04 -9.57
N PHE A 67 1.09 -15.00 -9.87
CA PHE A 67 2.44 -15.02 -9.35
C PHE A 67 3.33 -14.03 -10.07
N LYS A 68 4.02 -13.20 -9.27
CA LYS A 68 5.07 -12.29 -9.70
C LYS A 68 6.41 -12.92 -9.36
N PRO A 69 7.28 -13.22 -10.36
CA PRO A 69 8.65 -13.66 -10.08
C PRO A 69 9.42 -12.57 -9.32
N PRO A 70 10.60 -12.90 -8.74
CA PRO A 70 11.43 -11.90 -8.10
C PRO A 70 11.84 -10.79 -9.07
N ASP A 71 11.90 -9.56 -8.54
CA ASP A 71 12.51 -8.45 -9.26
C ASP A 71 14.01 -8.69 -9.48
N ALA A 72 14.60 -8.02 -10.46
CA ALA A 72 16.03 -8.13 -10.74
C ALA A 72 16.86 -7.80 -9.49
N GLY A 73 17.72 -8.73 -9.07
CA GLY A 73 18.54 -8.58 -7.86
C GLY A 73 17.85 -9.00 -6.54
N SER A 74 16.61 -9.49 -6.59
CA SER A 74 15.88 -10.05 -5.46
C SER A 74 15.71 -11.57 -5.61
N THR A 75 15.59 -12.28 -4.49
CA THR A 75 15.17 -13.69 -4.44
C THR A 75 13.73 -13.84 -3.97
N VAL A 76 13.06 -12.74 -3.61
CA VAL A 76 11.71 -12.72 -3.06
C VAL A 76 10.70 -12.59 -4.19
N SER A 77 9.78 -13.56 -4.29
CA SER A 77 8.65 -13.48 -5.22
C SER A 77 7.40 -12.90 -4.53
N HIS A 78 6.43 -12.45 -5.32
CA HIS A 78 5.21 -11.80 -4.84
C HIS A 78 3.95 -12.34 -5.54
N CYS A 79 2.77 -11.87 -5.13
CA CYS A 79 1.50 -12.17 -5.78
C CYS A 79 0.75 -10.86 -6.06
N HIS A 80 -0.05 -10.83 -7.14
CA HIS A 80 -0.94 -9.70 -7.42
C HIS A 80 -2.08 -9.57 -6.40
N LEU A 81 -2.47 -10.66 -5.74
CA LEU A 81 -3.61 -10.69 -4.81
C LEU A 81 -3.20 -10.81 -3.34
N VAL A 82 -2.12 -11.53 -3.03
CA VAL A 82 -1.77 -11.91 -1.66
C VAL A 82 -0.61 -11.06 -1.15
N ALA A 83 -0.78 -10.52 0.05
CA ALA A 83 0.23 -9.70 0.72
C ALA A 83 1.48 -10.51 1.10
N GLY A 84 2.63 -9.83 1.02
CA GLY A 84 3.92 -10.35 1.51
C GLY A 84 4.67 -11.26 0.53
N PRO A 85 5.78 -11.88 1.00
CA PRO A 85 6.58 -12.81 0.21
C PRO A 85 5.82 -14.09 -0.16
N ILE A 86 6.04 -14.59 -1.38
CA ILE A 86 5.37 -15.79 -1.91
C ILE A 86 6.42 -16.81 -2.34
N SER A 87 6.26 -18.06 -1.90
CA SER A 87 7.06 -19.18 -2.39
C SER A 87 6.57 -19.59 -3.78
N ALA A 88 7.47 -19.79 -4.74
CA ALA A 88 7.11 -20.36 -6.05
C ALA A 88 6.50 -21.78 -5.92
N GLY A 89 6.83 -22.52 -4.85
CA GLY A 89 6.25 -23.83 -4.54
C GLY A 89 4.99 -23.78 -3.65
N GLY A 90 4.55 -22.60 -3.23
CA GLY A 90 3.37 -22.43 -2.40
C GLY A 90 2.05 -22.59 -3.15
N TRP A 91 0.93 -22.45 -2.43
CA TRP A 91 -0.43 -22.49 -2.98
C TRP A 91 -1.41 -21.70 -2.12
N CYS A 92 -2.49 -21.19 -2.71
CA CYS A 92 -3.65 -20.64 -1.99
C CYS A 92 -4.94 -20.90 -2.76
N GLN A 93 -6.10 -20.67 -2.13
CA GLN A 93 -7.42 -20.93 -2.72
C GLN A 93 -7.71 -20.12 -3.99
N ALA A 94 -7.08 -18.96 -4.17
CA ALA A 94 -7.23 -18.11 -5.36
C ALA A 94 -6.38 -18.57 -6.56
N TRP A 95 -5.76 -19.76 -6.47
CA TRP A 95 -4.91 -20.29 -7.54
C TRP A 95 -5.68 -20.46 -8.85
N MET A 96 -5.08 -20.01 -9.95
CA MET A 96 -5.56 -20.24 -11.30
C MET A 96 -4.39 -20.55 -12.23
N LYS A 97 -4.56 -21.58 -13.07
CA LYS A 97 -3.53 -22.06 -13.99
C LYS A 97 -3.16 -20.97 -15.00
N ARG A 98 -1.85 -20.79 -15.23
CA ARG A 98 -1.35 -19.98 -16.36
C ARG A 98 -1.69 -20.67 -17.68
N GLY A 99 -2.30 -19.92 -18.59
CA GLY A 99 -2.66 -20.37 -19.95
C GLY A 99 -1.44 -20.69 -20.79
#